data_AF-A0A8T4FQM0-F1
#
_entry.id   AF-A0A8T4FQM0-F1
#
_cell.length_a   1.000
_cell.length_b   1.000
_cell.length_c   1.000
_cell.angle_alpha   90.00
_cell.angle_beta   90.00
_cell.angle_gamma   90.00
#
_symmetry.space_group_name_H-M   'P 1'
#
loop_
_entity.id
_entity.type
_entity.pdbx_description
1 polymer ?
#
loop_
_entity_poly.entity_id
_entity_poly.type
_entity_poly.pdbx_seq_one_letter_code
_entity_poly.pdbx_strand_id
1 'polypeptide(L)'
;MDVLAHPGFLTLEEARLAKENGVLIEITGRMGHNITNGHVVGVAREAGAAMVIDSDAHAPENLMDEAAARTVALGAGMTEAEADLALNVTPFEAIRRIRHRREAIWKNPRPPSGCCSRR
;
A
#
# COMPACT_ATOMS: atom_id res chain seq x y z
N MET A 1 -5.15 2.25 -9.30
CA MET A 1 -4.45 2.50 -8.03
C MET A 1 -3.90 1.18 -7.54
N ASP A 2 -2.70 1.18 -6.97
CA ASP A 2 -2.01 -0.03 -6.47
C ASP A 2 -1.67 0.04 -4.98
N VAL A 3 -1.43 1.26 -4.48
CA VAL A 3 -1.19 1.59 -3.08
C VAL A 3 -2.07 2.79 -2.72
N LEU A 4 -2.67 2.74 -1.53
CA LEU A 4 -3.29 3.87 -0.86
C LEU A 4 -2.23 4.46 0.10
N ALA A 5 -1.69 5.62 -0.27
CA ALA A 5 -0.75 6.36 0.57
C ALA A 5 -1.39 6.70 1.92
N HIS A 6 -0.58 6.83 2.95
CA HIS A 6 -0.98 6.80 4.35
C HIS A 6 -2.27 7.59 4.60
N PRO A 7 -3.40 6.90 4.88
CA PRO A 7 -4.73 7.51 4.82
C PRO A 7 -5.08 8.31 6.09
N GLY A 8 -4.26 8.26 7.13
CA GLY A 8 -4.61 8.88 8.41
C GLY A 8 -5.67 8.04 9.15
N PHE A 9 -6.91 8.54 9.16
CA PHE A 9 -8.06 7.89 9.81
C PHE A 9 -8.79 6.95 8.86
N LEU A 10 -8.14 5.84 8.53
CA LEU A 10 -8.70 4.78 7.70
C LEU A 10 -9.97 4.19 8.31
N THR A 11 -11.04 4.07 7.54
CA THR A 11 -12.24 3.34 7.94
C THR A 11 -12.16 1.86 7.56
N LEU A 12 -12.92 1.02 8.25
CA LEU A 12 -13.00 -0.41 7.94
C LEU A 12 -13.60 -0.69 6.56
N GLU A 13 -14.52 0.16 6.10
CA GLU A 13 -15.08 0.08 4.75
C GLU A 13 -14.02 0.33 3.68
N GLU A 14 -13.24 1.41 3.82
CA GLU A 14 -12.13 1.72 2.91
C GLU A 14 -11.07 0.62 2.92
N ALA A 15 -10.75 0.05 4.08
CA ALA A 15 -9.79 -1.05 4.20
C ALA A 15 -10.28 -2.32 3.50
N ARG A 16 -11.58 -2.65 3.60
CA ARG A 16 -12.19 -3.77 2.88
C ARG A 16 -12.17 -3.52 1.37
N LEU A 17 -12.50 -2.30 0.94
CA LEU A 17 -12.44 -1.93 -0.47
C LEU A 17 -11.01 -2.02 -1.01
N ALA A 18 -10.01 -1.61 -0.23
CA ALA A 18 -8.60 -1.74 -0.58
C ALA A 18 -8.24 -3.22 -0.79
N LYS A 19 -8.60 -4.10 0.15
CA LYS A 19 -8.40 -5.55 0.02
C LYS A 19 -9.06 -6.13 -1.24
N GLU A 20 -10.34 -5.82 -1.48
CA GLU A 20 -11.10 -6.34 -2.62
C GLU A 20 -10.48 -5.95 -3.97
N ASN A 21 -9.94 -4.73 -4.04
CA ASN A 21 -9.26 -4.23 -5.23
C ASN A 21 -7.77 -4.60 -5.27
N GLY A 22 -7.27 -5.31 -4.25
CA GLY A 22 -5.87 -5.65 -4.09
C GLY A 22 -4.96 -4.43 -3.92
N VAL A 23 -5.49 -3.30 -3.44
CA VAL A 23 -4.72 -2.10 -3.13
C VAL A 23 -4.03 -2.26 -1.79
N LEU A 24 -2.72 -1.99 -1.74
CA LEU A 24 -1.96 -2.01 -0.49
C LEU A 24 -2.23 -0.75 0.33
N ILE A 25 -2.11 -0.85 1.64
CA ILE A 25 -2.23 0.30 2.55
C ILE A 25 -0.85 0.65 3.07
N GLU A 26 -0.43 1.91 2.87
CA GLU A 26 0.85 2.39 3.36
C GLU A 26 0.81 2.66 4.87
N ILE A 27 1.86 2.22 5.55
CA ILE A 27 2.22 2.62 6.90
C ILE A 27 3.48 3.48 6.78
N THR A 28 3.34 4.78 7.06
CA THR A 28 4.39 5.75 6.75
C THR A 28 5.45 5.85 7.83
N GLY A 29 6.71 5.95 7.42
CA GLY A 29 7.84 6.36 8.27
C GLY A 29 7.96 7.88 8.43
N ARG A 30 7.14 8.66 7.73
CA ARG A 30 7.24 10.13 7.75
C ARG A 30 6.82 10.71 9.09
N MET A 31 7.75 11.46 9.67
CA MET A 31 7.54 12.22 10.89
C MET A 31 6.34 13.17 10.75
N GLY A 32 5.44 13.13 11.72
CA GLY A 32 4.25 13.99 11.78
C GLY A 32 3.03 13.44 11.04
N HIS A 33 3.20 12.50 10.10
CA HIS A 33 2.08 11.78 9.48
C HIS A 33 1.85 10.40 10.11
N ASN A 34 2.87 9.84 10.76
CA ASN A 34 2.85 8.51 11.39
C ASN A 34 2.03 8.39 12.68
N ILE A 35 1.39 9.47 13.16
CA ILE A 35 0.63 9.51 14.42
C ILE A 35 -0.49 8.44 14.44
N THR A 36 -1.13 8.20 13.30
CA THR A 36 -2.23 7.24 13.17
C THR A 36 -1.78 5.86 12.69
N ASN A 37 -0.48 5.57 12.61
CA ASN A 37 0.01 4.28 12.12
C ASN A 37 -0.63 3.10 12.88
N GLY A 38 -0.74 3.20 14.21
CA GLY A 38 -1.40 2.18 15.02
C GLY A 38 -2.87 1.96 14.66
N HIS A 39 -3.60 3.04 14.36
CA HIS A 39 -4.98 2.97 13.88
C HIS A 39 -5.06 2.28 12.52
N VAL A 40 -4.21 2.69 11.56
CA VAL A 40 -4.20 2.12 10.22
C VAL A 40 -3.86 0.62 10.26
N VAL A 41 -2.85 0.20 11.04
CA VAL A 41 -2.50 -1.21 11.23
C VAL A 41 -3.67 -1.99 11.83
N GLY A 42 -4.33 -1.46 12.86
CA GLY A 42 -5.48 -2.11 13.49
C GLY A 42 -6.62 -2.37 12.49
N VAL A 43 -7.01 -1.34 11.74
CA VAL A 43 -8.12 -1.42 10.77
C VAL A 43 -7.75 -2.29 9.57
N ALA A 44 -6.53 -2.17 9.04
CA ALA A 44 -6.04 -2.99 7.93
C ALA A 44 -6.01 -4.47 8.31
N ARG A 45 -5.53 -4.79 9.52
CA ARG A 45 -5.54 -6.15 10.08
C ARG A 45 -6.95 -6.70 10.20
N GLU A 46 -7.89 -5.92 10.73
CA GLU A 46 -9.29 -6.32 10.87
C GLU A 46 -9.95 -6.61 9.50
N ALA A 47 -9.65 -5.80 8.48
CA ALA A 47 -10.10 -6.05 7.12
C ALA A 47 -9.39 -7.25 6.46
N GLY A 48 -8.18 -7.59 6.90
CA GLY A 48 -7.26 -8.48 6.21
C GLY A 48 -6.70 -7.85 4.94
N ALA A 49 -6.49 -6.53 4.94
CA ALA A 49 -5.84 -5.79 3.87
C ALA A 49 -4.32 -5.92 3.97
N ALA A 50 -3.64 -6.00 2.83
CA ALA A 50 -2.19 -6.05 2.79
C ALA A 50 -1.59 -4.66 3.05
N MET A 51 -0.49 -4.62 3.78
CA MET A 51 0.20 -3.38 4.18
C MET A 51 1.59 -3.32 3.56
N VAL A 52 2.12 -2.10 3.42
CA VAL A 52 3.50 -1.83 3.01
C VAL A 52 4.07 -0.69 3.85
N ILE A 53 5.36 -0.77 4.18
CA ILE A 53 6.08 0.31 4.87
C ILE A 53 6.76 1.18 3.81
N ASP A 54 6.56 2.49 3.90
CA ASP A 54 7.24 3.46 3.02
C ASP A 54 7.76 4.65 3.84
N SER A 55 8.88 5.23 3.42
CA SER A 55 9.47 6.40 4.10
C SER A 55 8.71 7.70 3.86
N ASP A 56 8.00 7.83 2.73
CA ASP A 56 7.46 9.09 2.20
C ASP A 56 8.51 10.21 2.25
N ALA A 57 9.71 9.89 1.76
CA ALA A 57 10.90 10.72 1.86
C ALA A 57 10.85 11.93 0.92
N HIS A 58 11.04 13.13 1.48
CA HIS A 58 11.18 14.39 0.73
C HIS A 58 12.62 14.94 0.71
N ALA A 59 13.49 14.37 1.54
CA ALA A 59 14.92 14.65 1.60
C ALA A 59 15.69 13.33 1.85
N PRO A 60 16.98 13.25 1.47
CA PRO A 60 17.79 12.03 1.65
C PRO A 60 17.81 11.51 3.09
N GLU A 61 17.77 12.42 4.07
CA GLU A 61 17.79 12.09 5.49
C GLU A 61 16.48 11.43 5.98
N ASN A 62 15.44 11.40 5.14
CA ASN A 62 14.19 10.71 5.43
C ASN A 62 14.19 9.25 4.95
N LEU A 63 15.19 8.83 4.17
CA LEU A 63 15.32 7.44 3.77
C LEU A 63 15.55 6.56 4.99
N MET A 64 14.85 5.44 5.03
CA MET A 64 14.98 4.45 6.10
C MET A 64 15.89 3.32 5.63
N ASP A 65 16.77 2.89 6.51
CA ASP A 65 17.34 1.55 6.42
C ASP A 65 16.31 0.52 6.93
N GLU A 66 16.64 -0.77 6.79
CA GLU A 66 15.75 -1.85 7.19
C GLU A 66 15.44 -1.81 8.69
N ALA A 67 16.41 -1.45 9.54
CA ALA A 67 16.22 -1.37 10.97
C ALA A 67 15.25 -0.25 11.37
N ALA A 68 15.35 0.92 10.73
CA ALA A 68 14.41 2.03 10.91
C ALA A 68 13.01 1.66 10.43
N ALA A 69 12.89 1.05 9.24
CA ALA A 69 11.60 0.63 8.68
C ALA A 69 10.92 -0.43 9.58
N ARG A 70 11.69 -1.36 10.14
CA ARG A 70 11.21 -2.34 11.12
C ARG A 70 10.78 -1.70 12.42
N THR A 71 11.50 -0.67 12.89
CA THR A 71 11.10 0.12 14.05
C THR A 71 9.76 0.82 13.83
N VAL A 72 9.53 1.37 12.63
CA VAL A 72 8.23 1.96 12.25
C VAL A 72 7.13 0.91 12.27
N ALA A 73 7.35 -0.27 11.68
CA ALA A 73 6.37 -1.36 11.63
C ALA A 73 5.97 -1.82 13.04
N LEU A 74 6.95 -2.13 13.90
CA LEU A 74 6.69 -2.58 15.26
C LEU A 74 6.10 -1.47 16.14
N GLY A 75 6.57 -0.23 15.97
CA GLY A 75 6.00 0.95 16.64
C GLY A 75 4.55 1.23 16.25
N ALA A 76 4.14 0.84 15.04
CA ALA A 76 2.76 0.86 14.59
C ALA A 76 1.91 -0.31 15.16
N GLY A 77 2.49 -1.21 15.94
CA GLY A 77 1.79 -2.35 16.53
C GLY A 77 1.65 -3.55 15.59
N MET A 78 2.51 -3.67 14.57
CA MET A 78 2.66 -4.93 13.83
C MET A 78 3.36 -5.99 14.69
N THR A 79 3.02 -7.25 14.45
CA THR A 79 3.83 -8.38 14.89
C THR A 79 5.08 -8.52 14.01
N GLU A 80 6.05 -9.31 14.46
CA GLU A 80 7.26 -9.56 13.67
C GLU A 80 7.00 -10.20 12.31
N ALA A 81 6.03 -11.12 12.26
CA ALA A 81 5.62 -11.74 11.01
C ALA A 81 4.93 -10.74 10.07
N GLU A 82 4.10 -9.85 10.60
CA GLU A 82 3.48 -8.79 9.81
C GLU A 82 4.51 -7.80 9.28
N ALA A 83 5.48 -7.42 10.11
CA ALA A 83 6.58 -6.54 9.70
C ALA A 83 7.41 -7.16 8.58
N ASP A 84 7.78 -8.43 8.69
CA ASP A 84 8.51 -9.16 7.65
C ASP A 84 7.70 -9.24 6.35
N LEU A 85 6.40 -9.54 6.44
CA LEU A 85 5.51 -9.52 5.27
C LEU A 85 5.46 -8.13 4.61
N ALA A 86 5.32 -7.06 5.38
CA ALA A 86 5.18 -5.70 4.86
C ALA A 86 6.48 -5.15 4.24
N LEU A 87 7.64 -5.58 4.74
CA LEU A 87 8.96 -5.14 4.28
C LEU A 87 9.52 -6.01 3.15
N ASN A 88 9.41 -7.33 3.28
CA ASN A 88 10.22 -8.27 2.50
C ASN A 88 9.42 -9.14 1.52
N VAL A 89 8.09 -9.22 1.65
CA VAL A 89 7.27 -10.11 0.81
C VAL A 89 6.27 -9.31 -0.04
N THR A 90 5.41 -8.55 0.63
CA THR A 90 4.31 -7.80 0.01
C THR A 90 4.77 -6.85 -1.10
N PRO A 91 5.86 -6.07 -0.95
CA PRO A 91 6.32 -5.18 -2.01
C PRO A 91 6.72 -5.92 -3.29
N PHE A 92 7.44 -7.05 -3.16
CA PHE A 92 7.90 -7.84 -4.30
C PHE A 92 6.74 -8.53 -5.02
N GLU A 93 5.81 -9.12 -4.27
CA GLU A 93 4.57 -9.69 -4.83
C GLU A 93 3.74 -8.64 -5.55
N ALA A 94 3.62 -7.43 -4.99
CA ALA A 94 2.92 -6.33 -5.62
C ALA A 94 3.58 -5.90 -6.94
N ILE A 95 4.92 -5.74 -6.97
CA ILE A 95 5.67 -5.41 -8.20
C ILE A 95 5.44 -6.50 -9.26
N ARG A 96 5.54 -7.77 -8.89
CA ARG A 96 5.31 -8.90 -9.80
C ARG A 96 3.92 -8.85 -10.40
N ARG A 97 2.89 -8.67 -9.58
CA ARG A 97 1.49 -8.55 -10.01
C ARG A 97 1.26 -7.33 -10.91
N ILE A 98 1.82 -6.17 -10.56
CA ILE A 98 1.71 -4.93 -11.35
C ILE A 98 2.34 -5.13 -12.73
N ARG A 99 3.55 -5.72 -12.79
CA ARG A 99 4.23 -6.01 -14.06
C ARG A 99 3.39 -6.90 -14.97
N HIS A 100 2.89 -8.03 -14.45
CA HIS A 100 2.04 -8.94 -15.24
C HIS A 100 0.75 -8.29 -15.74
N ARG A 101 0.09 -7.50 -14.90
CA ARG A 101 -1.13 -6.76 -15.30
C ARG A 101 -0.84 -5.72 -16.38
N ARG A 102 0.26 -4.97 -16.28
CA ARG A 102 0.65 -3.97 -17.31
C ARG A 102 0.99 -4.65 -18.63
N GLU A 103 1.70 -5.77 -18.61
CA GLU A 103 1.98 -6.57 -19.81
C GLU A 103 0.70 -7.08 -20.47
N ALA A 104 -0.27 -7.58 -19.70
CA ALA A 104 -1.55 -8.04 -20.21
C ALA A 104 -2.36 -6.90 -20.87
N ILE A 105 -2.40 -5.73 -20.22
CA ILE A 105 -3.08 -4.53 -20.77
C ILE A 105 -2.43 -4.08 -22.07
N TRP A 106 -1.09 -4.06 -22.13
CA TRP A 106 -0.36 -3.65 -23.32
C TRP A 106 -0.56 -4.63 -24.49
N LYS A 107 -0.62 -5.93 -24.21
CA LYS A 107 -0.84 -6.98 -25.22
C LYS A 107 -2.28 -7.06 -25.72
N ASN A 108 -3.25 -6.60 -24.94
CA ASN A 108 -4.66 -6.59 -25.31
C ASN A 108 -5.30 -5.22 -25.01
N PRO A 109 -4.94 -4.18 -25.78
CA PRO A 109 -5.48 -2.84 -25.57
C PRO A 109 -6.99 -2.88 -25.80
N ARG A 110 -7.77 -2.36 -24.84
CA ARG A 110 -9.21 -2.18 -25.08
C ARG A 110 -9.37 -1.25 -26.27
N PRO A 111 -10.24 -1.56 -27.24
CA PRO A 111 -10.53 -0.62 -28.31
C PRO A 111 -10.99 0.70 -27.69
N PRO A 112 -10.61 1.86 -28.27
CA PRO A 112 -11.10 3.14 -27.77
C PRO A 112 -12.62 3.06 -27.69
N SER A 113 -13.18 3.36 -26.52
CA SER A 113 -14.62 3.40 -26.31
C SER A 113 -15.22 4.29 -27.40
N GLY A 114 -15.95 3.66 -28.33
CA GLY A 114 -16.43 4.32 -29.54
C GLY A 114 -17.09 5.64 -29.20
N CYS A 115 -16.60 6.71 -29.83
CA CYS A 115 -17.24 8.00 -29.84
C CYS A 115 -18.72 7.79 -30.22
N CYS A 116 -19.61 8.35 -29.40
CA CYS A 116 -21.05 8.29 -29.57
C CYS A 116 -21.42 8.95 -30.90
N SER A 117 -21.44 8.21 -32.01
CA SER A 117 -22.04 8.65 -33.26
C SER A 117 -23.57 8.58 -33.12
N ARG A 118 -24.13 9.50 -32.34
CA ARG A 118 -25.55 9.84 -32.49
C ARG A 118 -25.62 11.00 -33.48
N ARG A 119 -26.19 10.65 -34.64
CA ARG A 119 -26.72 11.52 -35.69
C ARG A 119 -27.56 12.65 -35.11
#